data_AF-A0A0A2A7P1-F1
#
_entry.id   AF-A0A0A2A7P1-F1
#
_cell.length_a   1.000
_cell.length_b   1.000
_cell.length_c   1.000
_cell.angle_alpha   90.00
_cell.angle_beta   90.00
_cell.angle_gamma   90.00
#
_symmetry.space_group_name_H-M   'P 1'
#
loop_
_entity.id
_entity.type
_entity.pdbx_description
1 polymer ?
#
loop_
_entity_poly.entity_id
_entity_poly.type
_entity_poly.pdbx_seq_one_letter_code
_entity_poly.pdbx_strand_id
1 'polypeptide(L)' 'MIGLTWDEVGPGSAGIAMGHSNTVENADELYQYEAYYEYPVNDSMTVTPLIYTLDAAGANTDDTSGAMVKTTFKF' A
#
# COMPACT_ATOMS: atom_id res chain seq x y z
N MET A 1 7.10 -1.69 -9.06
CA MET A 1 5.75 -1.53 -8.48
C MET A 1 4.76 -1.33 -9.60
N ILE A 2 3.60 -1.95 -9.51
CA ILE A 2 2.44 -1.75 -10.38
C ILE A 2 1.21 -1.56 -9.49
N GLY A 3 0.28 -0.71 -9.92
CA GLY A 3 -0.94 -0.44 -9.17
C GLY A 3 -2.10 -0.09 -10.08
N LEU A 4 -3.30 -0.30 -9.56
CA LEU A 4 -4.55 0.13 -10.17
C LEU A 4 -5.26 1.06 -9.20
N THR A 5 -5.75 2.18 -9.71
CA THR A 5 -6.53 3.15 -8.97
C THR A 5 -7.86 3.34 -9.69
N TRP A 6 -8.93 3.40 -8.92
CA TRP A 6 -10.26 3.78 -9.37
C TRP A 6 -10.63 5.10 -8.72
N ASP A 7 -10.90 6.07 -9.58
CA ASP A 7 -11.41 7.36 -9.15
C ASP A 7 -12.92 7.28 -8.91
N GLU A 8 -13.43 8.23 -8.11
CA GLU A 8 -14.86 8.41 -7.83
C GLU A 8 -15.52 7.20 -7.15
N VAL A 9 -14.78 6.51 -6.26
CA VAL A 9 -15.35 5.49 -5.37
C VAL A 9 -16.01 6.20 -4.19
N GLY A 10 -17.24 6.67 -4.42
CA GLY A 10 -17.92 7.56 -3.47
C GLY A 10 -17.20 8.93 -3.43
N PRO A 11 -16.89 9.48 -2.24
CA PRO A 11 -16.23 10.78 -2.14
C PRO A 11 -14.70 10.75 -2.30
N GLY A 12 -14.09 9.61 -2.63
CA GLY A 12 -12.64 9.44 -2.72
C GLY A 12 -12.21 8.50 -3.85
N SER A 13 -10.93 8.10 -3.83
CA SER A 13 -10.35 7.15 -4.78
C SER A 13 -9.87 5.89 -4.05
N ALA A 14 -10.12 4.71 -4.60
CA ALA A 14 -9.62 3.45 -4.07
C ALA A 14 -8.48 2.92 -4.94
N GLY A 15 -7.52 2.24 -4.35
CA GLY A 15 -6.46 1.61 -5.13
C GLY A 15 -5.86 0.39 -4.47
N ILE A 16 -5.23 -0.41 -5.31
CA ILE A 16 -4.39 -1.54 -4.90
C ILE A 16 -3.05 -1.41 -5.61
N ALA A 17 -1.97 -1.78 -4.93
CA ALA A 17 -0.65 -1.82 -5.52
C ALA A 17 0.11 -3.05 -5.07
N MET A 18 1.03 -3.48 -5.92
CA MET A 18 2.01 -4.51 -5.60
C MET A 18 3.41 -4.06 -6.01
N GLY A 19 4.36 -4.34 -5.13
CA GLY A 19 5.79 -4.18 -5.36
C GLY A 19 6.50 -5.49 -5.04
N HIS A 20 7.74 -5.59 -5.48
CA HIS A 20 8.65 -6.60 -4.98
C HIS A 20 10.00 -5.94 -4.69
N SER A 21 10.76 -6.53 -3.76
CA SER A 21 12.13 -6.14 -3.46
C SER A 21 13.11 -7.16 -4.03
N ASN A 22 14.34 -6.71 -4.30
CA ASN A 22 15.48 -7.46 -4.86
C ASN A 22 15.24 -8.18 -6.19
N THR A 23 16.18 -7.96 -7.12
CA THR A 23 16.40 -8.78 -8.33
C THR A 23 17.76 -9.49 -8.25
N VAL A 24 18.30 -9.63 -7.04
CA VAL A 24 19.62 -10.25 -6.83
C VAL A 24 19.48 -11.76 -7.02
N GLU A 25 20.33 -12.32 -7.87
CA GLU A 25 20.35 -13.75 -8.16
C GLU A 25 20.59 -14.55 -6.87
N ASN A 26 19.75 -15.58 -6.62
CA ASN A 26 19.79 -16.43 -5.42
C ASN A 26 19.33 -15.77 -4.10
N ALA A 27 18.63 -14.63 -4.16
CA ALA A 27 17.89 -14.09 -3.03
C ALA A 27 16.39 -14.42 -3.15
N ASP A 28 15.70 -14.52 -2.02
CA ASP A 28 14.23 -14.61 -1.99
C ASP A 28 13.64 -13.34 -2.60
N GLU A 29 12.72 -13.51 -3.55
CA GLU A 29 11.97 -12.43 -4.17
C GLU A 29 10.78 -12.10 -3.25
N LEU A 30 10.83 -10.93 -2.60
CA LEU A 30 9.85 -10.57 -1.56
C LEU A 30 8.81 -9.62 -2.13
N TYR A 31 7.54 -9.99 -2.05
CA TYR A 31 6.45 -9.14 -2.51
C TYR A 31 5.85 -8.29 -1.38
N GLN A 32 5.30 -7.16 -1.78
CA GLN A 32 4.50 -6.30 -0.93
C GLN A 32 3.20 -5.99 -1.66
N TYR A 33 2.09 -6.17 -0.97
CA TYR A 33 0.75 -5.84 -1.46
C TYR A 33 0.13 -4.79 -0.56
N GLU A 34 -0.58 -3.84 -1.15
CA GLU A 34 -1.35 -2.85 -0.40
C GLU A 34 -2.71 -2.59 -1.06
N ALA A 35 -3.67 -2.24 -0.21
CA ALA A 35 -4.95 -1.67 -0.61
C ALA A 35 -5.17 -0.39 0.19
N TYR A 36 -5.57 0.68 -0.48
CA TYR A 36 -5.74 1.99 0.12
C TYR A 36 -7.03 2.68 -0.36
N TYR A 37 -7.50 3.61 0.45
CA TYR A 37 -8.58 4.52 0.09
C TYR A 37 -8.18 5.95 0.40
N GLU A 38 -8.15 6.82 -0.59
CA GLU A 38 -7.82 8.22 -0.44
C GLU A 38 -9.09 9.05 -0.28
N TYR A 39 -9.23 9.71 0.88
CA TYR A 39 -10.38 10.53 1.21
C TYR A 39 -9.96 11.99 1.43
N PRO A 40 -10.35 12.94 0.55
CA PRO A 40 -10.17 14.36 0.78
C PRO A 40 -11.16 14.82 1.87
N VAL A 41 -10.67 15.05 3.08
CA VAL A 41 -11.51 15.52 4.20
C VAL A 41 -11.94 16.97 3.97
N ASN A 42 -11.03 17.78 3.44
CA ASN A 42 -11.23 19.14 2.98
C ASN A 42 -10.08 19.54 2.03
N ASP A 43 -10.10 20.76 1.49
CA ASP A 43 -9.12 21.25 0.52
C ASP A 43 -7.66 21.21 1.05
N SER A 44 -7.49 21.29 2.37
CA SER A 44 -6.19 21.32 3.04
C SER A 44 -5.75 19.98 3.62
N MET A 45 -6.61 18.95 3.65
CA MET A 45 -6.32 17.69 4.32
C MET A 45 -6.88 16.47 3.60
N THR A 46 -6.03 15.48 3.40
CA THR A 46 -6.37 14.18 2.83
C THR A 46 -5.98 13.08 3.81
N VAL A 47 -6.87 12.11 4.03
CA VAL A 47 -6.62 10.93 4.87
C VAL A 47 -6.66 9.69 3.98
N THR A 48 -5.63 8.87 4.06
CA THR A 48 -5.46 7.64 3.30
C THR A 48 -5.27 6.47 4.25
N PRO A 49 -6.34 5.81 4.74
CA PRO A 49 -6.20 4.49 5.33
C PRO A 49 -5.69 3.48 4.29
N LEU A 50 -4.83 2.57 4.73
CA LEU A 50 -4.35 1.46 3.94
C LEU A 50 -4.10 0.22 4.80
N ILE A 51 -4.21 -0.93 4.15
CA ILE A 51 -3.76 -2.23 4.67
C ILE A 51 -2.65 -2.75 3.77
N TYR A 52 -1.73 -3.52 4.34
CA TYR A 52 -0.62 -4.07 3.59
C TYR A 52 -0.23 -5.47 4.09
N THR A 53 0.43 -6.22 3.22
CA THR A 53 1.15 -7.46 3.53
C THR A 53 2.53 -7.41 2.88
N LEU A 54 3.57 -7.78 3.62
CA LEU A 54 4.93 -7.96 3.12
C LEU A 54 5.37 -9.39 3.36
N ASP A 55 5.93 -10.00 2.32
CA ASP A 55 6.56 -11.30 2.41
C ASP A 55 7.80 -11.24 3.31
N ALA A 56 8.02 -12.31 4.08
CA ALA A 56 9.22 -12.46 4.89
C ALA A 56 10.29 -13.32 4.19
N ALA A 57 11.57 -12.99 4.40
CA ALA A 57 12.69 -13.78 3.88
C ALA A 57 12.93 -15.04 4.72
N GLY A 58 13.23 -16.17 4.06
CA GLY A 58 13.58 -17.43 4.72
C GLY A 58 12.40 -18.38 4.93
N ALA A 59 12.68 -19.69 4.82
CA ALA A 59 11.68 -20.75 4.92
C ALA A 59 11.02 -20.83 6.31
N ASN A 60 9.69 -21.00 6.33
CA ASN A 60 8.85 -21.05 7.53
C ASN A 60 8.87 -19.76 8.37
N THR A 61 9.09 -18.62 7.72
CA THR A 61 8.88 -17.31 8.33
C THR A 61 7.50 -16.79 7.94
N ASP A 62 6.76 -16.25 8.90
CA ASP A 62 5.43 -15.69 8.65
C ASP A 62 5.54 -14.30 8.01
N ASP A 63 4.63 -14.01 7.08
CA ASP A 63 4.51 -12.71 6.43
C ASP A 63 4.02 -11.63 7.42
N THR A 64 4.42 -10.38 7.18
CA THR A 64 3.99 -9.25 8.00
C THR A 64 2.78 -8.58 7.37
N SER A 65 1.64 -8.61 8.06
CA SER A 65 0.45 -7.83 7.67
C SER A 65 0.17 -6.71 8.66
N GLY A 66 -0.32 -5.58 8.15
CA GLY A 66 -0.58 -4.40 8.97
C GLY A 66 -1.57 -3.43 8.35
N ALA A 67 -1.87 -2.39 9.11
CA ALA A 67 -2.68 -1.27 8.68
C ALA A 67 -1.96 0.05 9.02
N MET A 68 -2.15 1.07 8.18
CA MET A 68 -1.58 2.39 8.37
C MET A 68 -2.63 3.45 8.00
N VAL A 69 -2.50 4.63 8.60
CA VAL A 69 -3.23 5.82 8.16
C VAL A 69 -2.19 6.88 7.80
N LYS A 70 -2.21 7.30 6.53
CA LYS A 70 -1.42 8.44 6.05
C LYS A 70 -2.30 9.67 6.04
N THR A 71 -1.85 10.74 6.69
CA THR A 71 -2.55 12.04 6.66
C THR A 71 -1.65 13.06 6.00
N THR A 72 -2.16 13.72 4.96
CA THR A 72 -1.43 14.74 4.20
C THR A 72 -2.10 16.10 4.40
N PHE A 73 -1.28 17.11 4.68
CA PHE A 73 -1.72 18.50 4.85
C PHE A 73 -1.13 19.37 3.74
N LYS A 74 -1.93 20.32 3.24
CA LYS A 74 -1.53 21.36 2.29
C LYS A 74 -1.59 22.71 3.00
N PHE A 75 -0.51 23.49 2.94
CA PHE A 75 -0.33 24.78 3.59
C PHE A 75 -0.09 25.89 2.58
#